data_AF-U6RW95-F1
#
_entry.id   AF-U6RW95-F1
#
_cell.length_a   1.000
_cell.length_b   1.000
_cell.length_c   1.000
_cell.angle_alpha   90.00
_cell.angle_beta   90.00
_cell.angle_gamma   90.00
#
_symmetry.space_group_name_H-M   'P 1'
#
loop_
_entity.id
_entity.type
_entity.pdbx_description
1 polymer ?
#
loop_
_entity_poly.entity_id
_entity_poly.type
_entity_poly.pdbx_seq_one_letter_code
_entity_poly.pdbx_strand_id
1 'polypeptide(L)'
;MKKCLLVLVCLLTLQSVDFVMSRDMKGDLKIMEILKPIDSEGIDKPIFISVTVDAITFIPGSVFYSLDLTVICSGAESLYVEQSEEFGVFMNTHTFDAPHIVHLHYEHIHMDGRVWVVLELKNKAGKTSYTVEIPSQMNPDSIEEVAMDSSISQVEVRDMQGRLLLQTENYEAVNRLSRGMYIVTITYSDGKVVTKKICP
;
A
#
# COMPACT_ATOMS: atom_id res chain seq x y z
N MET A 1 -62.08 -6.85 9.23
CA MET A 1 -61.51 -5.80 10.11
C MET A 1 -59.99 -5.91 10.09
N LYS A 2 -59.31 -4.80 9.77
CA LYS A 2 -57.94 -4.35 10.06
C LYS A 2 -56.73 -5.33 9.95
N LYS A 3 -55.80 -4.91 9.07
CA LYS A 3 -54.36 -5.20 9.00
C LYS A 3 -53.65 -5.04 10.36
N CYS A 4 -52.53 -5.74 10.57
CA CYS A 4 -51.27 -5.15 11.07
C CYS A 4 -50.07 -6.12 10.97
N LEU A 5 -48.95 -5.54 10.55
CA LEU A 5 -47.56 -6.02 10.48
C LEU A 5 -46.82 -5.55 11.76
N LEU A 6 -45.79 -6.28 12.26
CA LEU A 6 -44.58 -5.81 13.01
C LEU A 6 -43.94 -7.04 13.73
N VAL A 7 -42.73 -7.53 13.43
CA VAL A 7 -41.34 -7.05 13.71
C VAL A 7 -40.96 -6.99 15.21
N LEU A 8 -39.93 -7.77 15.62
CA LEU A 8 -38.78 -7.53 16.56
C LEU A 8 -38.40 -8.83 17.32
N VAL A 9 -37.20 -9.44 17.14
CA VAL A 9 -35.88 -9.21 17.80
C VAL A 9 -35.79 -9.68 19.27
N CYS A 10 -34.79 -10.55 19.58
CA CYS A 10 -33.91 -10.61 20.79
C CYS A 10 -33.41 -12.05 21.05
N LEU A 11 -32.12 -12.35 20.87
CA LEU A 11 -30.94 -12.15 21.75
C LEU A 11 -30.65 -13.36 22.69
N LEU A 12 -29.45 -13.92 22.51
CA LEU A 12 -28.50 -14.48 23.49
C LEU A 12 -28.79 -15.82 24.19
N THR A 13 -27.84 -16.75 24.01
CA THR A 13 -27.21 -17.42 25.16
C THR A 13 -25.70 -17.26 25.08
N LEU A 14 -25.20 -16.43 25.99
CA LEU A 14 -23.80 -16.16 26.32
C LEU A 14 -23.38 -17.12 27.44
N GLN A 15 -22.33 -17.90 27.27
CA GLN A 15 -21.48 -18.50 28.34
C GLN A 15 -20.12 -18.78 27.67
N SER A 16 -18.94 -18.46 28.18
CA SER A 16 -18.47 -17.78 29.40
C SER A 16 -16.93 -17.81 29.30
N VAL A 17 -16.21 -16.69 29.33
CA VAL A 17 -14.84 -16.69 29.84
C VAL A 17 -14.51 -15.33 30.46
N ASP A 18 -13.97 -15.39 31.67
CA ASP A 18 -13.80 -14.30 32.61
C ASP A 18 -12.85 -13.20 32.15
N PHE A 19 -13.28 -11.98 32.47
CA PHE A 19 -12.64 -10.70 32.20
C PHE A 19 -11.75 -10.34 33.41
N VAL A 20 -10.43 -10.34 33.23
CA VAL A 20 -9.52 -9.65 34.17
C VAL A 20 -9.27 -8.25 33.60
N MET A 21 -9.90 -7.25 34.22
CA MET A 21 -9.64 -5.83 33.94
C MET A 21 -8.37 -5.36 34.64
N SER A 22 -7.49 -4.70 33.89
CA SER A 22 -6.72 -3.59 34.45
C SER A 22 -6.33 -2.55 33.39
N ARG A 23 -6.85 -1.34 33.62
CA ARG A 23 -6.40 0.01 33.20
C ARG A 23 -6.80 0.59 31.84
N ASP A 24 -7.50 1.72 32.02
CA ASP A 24 -7.61 2.95 31.22
C ASP A 24 -8.62 3.01 30.06
N MET A 25 -9.91 2.95 30.43
CA MET A 25 -11.04 3.43 29.62
C MET A 25 -11.00 4.95 29.44
N LYS A 26 -10.30 5.44 28.40
CA LYS A 26 -10.59 6.79 27.85
C LYS A 26 -10.37 6.94 26.34
N GLY A 27 -9.79 5.95 25.66
CA GLY A 27 -9.52 6.00 24.21
C GLY A 27 -10.53 5.28 23.32
N ASP A 28 -11.25 4.28 23.82
CA ASP A 28 -11.89 3.27 22.94
C ASP A 28 -13.33 3.56 22.52
N LEU A 29 -13.91 4.67 22.97
CA LEU A 29 -15.27 5.05 22.59
C LEU A 29 -15.38 5.55 21.14
N LYS A 30 -14.25 5.75 20.43
CA LYS A 30 -14.26 6.25 19.03
C LYS A 30 -14.23 5.15 17.98
N ILE A 31 -13.89 3.90 18.33
CA ILE A 31 -13.77 2.80 17.36
C ILE A 31 -15.09 2.03 17.19
N MET A 32 -15.91 1.95 18.25
CA MET A 32 -17.18 1.22 18.23
C MET A 32 -18.27 1.89 17.36
N GLU A 33 -18.11 3.17 16.98
CA GLU A 33 -19.07 3.87 16.11
C GLU A 33 -18.93 3.56 14.61
N ILE A 34 -17.86 2.86 14.18
CA ILE A 34 -17.59 2.61 12.76
C ILE A 34 -18.22 1.30 12.25
N LEU A 35 -18.71 0.42 13.14
CA LEU A 35 -19.34 -0.84 12.75
C LEU A 35 -20.88 -0.77 12.82
N LYS A 36 -21.47 0.26 12.21
CA LYS A 36 -22.91 0.18 11.88
C LYS A 36 -23.09 -0.75 10.68
N PRO A 37 -24.03 -1.71 10.73
CA PRO A 37 -24.38 -2.48 9.54
C PRO A 37 -24.96 -1.50 8.52
N ILE A 38 -24.33 -1.43 7.35
CA ILE A 38 -24.83 -0.64 6.22
C ILE A 38 -26.04 -1.41 5.67
N ASP A 39 -27.24 -0.92 5.98
CA ASP A 39 -28.45 -1.26 5.25
C ASP A 39 -28.29 -0.82 3.79
N SER A 40 -28.72 -1.69 2.88
CA SER A 40 -28.52 -1.66 1.44
C SER A 40 -28.97 -0.36 0.75
N GLU A 41 -28.07 0.33 0.06
CA GLU A 41 -28.33 1.05 -1.19
C GLU A 41 -27.01 1.46 -1.88
N GLY A 42 -26.60 0.67 -2.88
CA GLY A 42 -25.36 0.85 -3.65
C GLY A 42 -24.34 -0.26 -3.37
N ILE A 43 -23.98 -1.07 -4.38
CA ILE A 43 -22.74 -1.86 -4.28
C ILE A 43 -21.62 -0.85 -4.51
N ASP A 44 -21.04 -0.35 -3.44
CA ASP A 44 -19.89 0.54 -3.53
C ASP A 44 -18.64 -0.23 -3.94
N LYS A 45 -17.67 0.47 -4.54
CA LYS A 45 -16.35 -0.11 -4.82
C LYS A 45 -15.70 -0.54 -3.50
N PRO A 46 -14.91 -1.62 -3.52
CA PRO A 46 -14.25 -2.07 -2.30
C PRO A 46 -13.20 -1.04 -1.87
N ILE A 47 -12.95 -0.95 -0.57
CA ILE A 47 -12.01 0.04 0.00
C ILE A 47 -10.97 -0.63 0.88
N PHE A 48 -9.76 -0.09 0.83
CA PHE A 48 -8.75 -0.34 1.86
C PHE A 48 -9.05 0.59 3.04
N ILE A 49 -9.24 0.02 4.23
CA ILE A 49 -9.36 0.76 5.49
C ILE A 49 -7.95 1.11 5.96
N SER A 50 -7.03 0.15 5.92
CA SER A 50 -5.61 0.36 6.21
C SER A 50 -4.74 -0.67 5.49
N VAL A 51 -3.53 -0.25 5.17
CA VAL A 51 -2.44 -1.12 4.71
C VAL A 51 -1.21 -0.73 5.51
N THR A 52 -0.62 -1.67 6.23
CA THR A 52 0.48 -1.39 7.15
C THR A 52 1.61 -2.39 6.92
N VAL A 53 2.83 -1.88 6.86
CA VAL A 53 4.04 -2.69 6.95
C VAL A 53 4.31 -2.90 8.42
N ASP A 54 4.16 -4.13 8.90
CA ASP A 54 4.27 -4.46 10.32
C ASP A 54 5.73 -4.66 10.72
N ALA A 55 6.50 -5.37 9.86
CA ALA A 55 7.90 -5.65 10.11
C ALA A 55 8.70 -5.86 8.83
N ILE A 56 9.98 -5.48 8.91
CA ILE A 56 11.04 -5.87 7.98
C ILE A 56 12.09 -6.58 8.83
N THR A 57 12.23 -7.89 8.64
CA THR A 57 13.05 -8.75 9.50
C THR A 57 14.25 -9.28 8.72
N PHE A 58 15.44 -8.80 9.05
CA PHE A 58 16.69 -9.27 8.43
C PHE A 58 17.03 -10.70 8.82
N ILE A 59 17.46 -11.52 7.86
CA ILE A 59 17.93 -12.88 8.11
C ILE A 59 19.41 -12.80 8.52
N PRO A 60 19.81 -13.20 9.74
CA PRO A 60 21.18 -13.07 10.20
C PRO A 60 22.17 -13.84 9.31
N GLY A 61 23.30 -13.20 8.96
CA GLY A 61 24.34 -13.80 8.12
C GLY A 61 23.97 -13.93 6.64
N SER A 62 22.92 -13.24 6.20
CA SER A 62 22.36 -13.33 4.86
C SER A 62 22.17 -11.96 4.21
N VAL A 63 21.92 -11.97 2.89
CA VAL A 63 21.55 -10.81 2.07
C VAL A 63 20.03 -10.70 1.85
N PHE A 64 19.27 -11.42 2.67
CA PHE A 64 17.82 -11.53 2.53
C PHE A 64 17.10 -11.02 3.78
N TYR A 65 15.88 -10.53 3.59
CA TYR A 65 14.96 -10.16 4.66
C TYR A 65 13.57 -10.75 4.41
N SER A 66 12.73 -10.70 5.44
CA SER A 66 11.31 -11.04 5.36
C SER A 66 10.45 -9.81 5.60
N LEU A 67 9.29 -9.75 4.97
CA LEU A 67 8.36 -8.64 4.99
C LEU A 67 6.99 -9.11 5.49
N ASP A 68 6.50 -8.45 6.53
CA ASP A 68 5.18 -8.67 7.10
C ASP A 68 4.27 -7.45 6.84
N LEU A 69 3.07 -7.69 6.32
CA LEU A 69 2.06 -6.64 6.13
C LEU A 69 0.69 -7.06 6.65
N THR A 70 -0.08 -6.08 7.10
CA THR A 70 -1.49 -6.24 7.42
C THR A 70 -2.35 -5.36 6.52
N VAL A 71 -3.34 -5.98 5.89
CA VAL A 71 -4.34 -5.33 5.05
C VAL A 71 -5.69 -5.43 5.73
N ILE A 72 -6.35 -4.29 5.96
CA ILE A 72 -7.73 -4.21 6.44
C ILE A 72 -8.57 -3.58 5.33
N CYS A 73 -9.66 -4.23 4.97
CA CYS A 73 -10.51 -3.80 3.87
C CYS A 73 -11.99 -4.04 4.14
N SER A 74 -12.84 -3.40 3.34
CA SER A 74 -14.29 -3.59 3.39
C SER A 74 -14.90 -3.61 1.99
N GLY A 75 -15.99 -4.35 1.83
CA GLY A 75 -16.77 -4.43 0.60
C GLY A 75 -16.16 -5.26 -0.52
N ALA A 76 -15.06 -5.99 -0.28
CA ALA A 76 -14.41 -6.82 -1.29
C ALA A 76 -14.95 -8.26 -1.31
N GLU A 77 -15.15 -8.80 -2.51
CA GLU A 77 -15.38 -10.24 -2.73
C GLU A 77 -14.05 -11.00 -2.82
N SER A 78 -12.97 -10.32 -3.27
CA SER A 78 -11.62 -10.89 -3.31
C SER A 78 -10.53 -9.83 -3.12
N LEU A 79 -9.40 -10.24 -2.56
CA LEU A 79 -8.12 -9.51 -2.56
C LEU A 79 -7.10 -10.34 -3.34
N TYR A 80 -6.60 -9.80 -4.45
CA TYR A 80 -5.41 -10.31 -5.14
C TYR A 80 -4.18 -9.57 -4.60
N VAL A 81 -3.11 -10.30 -4.33
CA VAL A 81 -1.83 -9.76 -3.89
C VAL A 81 -0.71 -10.27 -4.78
N GLU A 82 0.25 -9.41 -5.06
CA GLU A 82 1.42 -9.71 -5.87
C GLU A 82 2.64 -9.01 -5.30
N GLN A 83 3.67 -9.78 -4.93
CA GLN A 83 4.98 -9.26 -4.58
C GLN A 83 5.94 -9.45 -5.76
N SER A 84 6.64 -8.37 -6.09
CA SER A 84 7.62 -8.27 -7.17
C SER A 84 8.86 -7.52 -6.69
N GLU A 85 10.04 -7.84 -7.25
CA GLU A 85 11.33 -7.21 -6.87
C GLU A 85 12.03 -6.63 -8.11
N GLU A 86 12.78 -5.54 -7.92
CA GLU A 86 13.45 -4.81 -9.01
C GLU A 86 14.40 -5.66 -9.86
N PHE A 87 15.07 -6.62 -9.22
CA PHE A 87 15.97 -7.59 -9.85
C PHE A 87 15.48 -9.03 -9.70
N GLY A 88 14.27 -9.20 -9.17
CA GLY A 88 13.66 -10.52 -8.98
C GLY A 88 13.12 -11.06 -10.29
N VAL A 89 13.37 -12.35 -10.53
CA VAL A 89 12.71 -13.12 -11.60
C VAL A 89 11.47 -13.87 -11.11
N PHE A 90 11.20 -13.82 -9.81
CA PHE A 90 10.06 -14.47 -9.18
C PHE A 90 9.01 -13.44 -8.79
N MET A 91 7.76 -13.83 -8.97
CA MET A 91 6.58 -13.06 -8.60
C MET A 91 5.73 -13.94 -7.68
N ASN A 92 5.48 -13.46 -6.47
CA ASN A 92 4.70 -14.21 -5.49
C ASN A 92 3.27 -13.68 -5.46
N THR A 93 2.30 -14.50 -5.85
CA THR A 93 0.90 -14.11 -5.96
C THR A 93 0.00 -14.97 -5.10
N HIS A 94 -0.99 -14.31 -4.47
CA HIS A 94 -2.03 -14.99 -3.71
C HIS A 94 -3.38 -14.30 -3.92
N THR A 95 -4.46 -15.02 -3.66
CA THR A 95 -5.83 -14.47 -3.68
C THR A 95 -6.58 -14.94 -2.45
N PHE A 96 -7.30 -14.01 -1.83
CA PHE A 96 -8.10 -14.23 -0.64
C PHE A 96 -9.56 -13.91 -0.94
N ASP A 97 -10.47 -14.83 -0.59
CA ASP A 97 -11.90 -14.65 -0.78
C ASP A 97 -12.55 -13.95 0.43
N ALA A 98 -13.49 -13.04 0.15
CA ALA A 98 -14.22 -12.22 1.13
C ALA A 98 -13.34 -11.63 2.25
N PRO A 99 -12.24 -10.92 1.91
CA PRO A 99 -11.24 -10.47 2.87
C PRO A 99 -11.78 -9.33 3.74
N HIS A 100 -11.45 -9.37 5.03
CA HIS A 100 -11.70 -8.29 5.99
C HIS A 100 -10.39 -7.83 6.64
N ILE A 101 -9.58 -8.78 7.12
CA ILE A 101 -8.21 -8.58 7.60
C ILE A 101 -7.36 -9.70 7.01
N VAL A 102 -6.23 -9.36 6.40
CA VAL A 102 -5.29 -10.31 5.81
C VAL A 102 -3.89 -9.97 6.29
N HIS A 103 -3.19 -10.97 6.82
CA HIS A 103 -1.77 -10.90 7.14
C HIS A 103 -0.98 -11.56 6.02
N LEU A 104 -0.04 -10.81 5.46
CA LEU A 104 0.84 -11.23 4.38
C LEU A 104 2.24 -11.40 4.94
N HIS A 105 2.89 -12.49 4.53
CA HIS A 105 4.25 -12.80 4.89
C HIS A 105 5.03 -13.20 3.64
N TYR A 106 6.13 -12.52 3.38
CA TYR A 106 7.02 -12.78 2.26
C TYR A 106 8.44 -13.00 2.79
N GLU A 107 9.05 -14.12 2.45
CA GLU A 107 10.41 -14.47 2.84
C GLU A 107 11.39 -14.35 1.66
N HIS A 108 12.68 -14.35 1.96
CA HIS A 108 13.77 -14.44 0.99
C HIS A 108 13.81 -13.27 -0.01
N ILE A 109 13.42 -12.08 0.44
CA ILE A 109 13.50 -10.86 -0.37
C ILE A 109 14.93 -10.35 -0.35
N HIS A 110 15.51 -10.09 -1.52
CA HIS A 110 16.90 -9.65 -1.61
C HIS A 110 17.04 -8.16 -1.24
N MET A 111 18.09 -7.83 -0.49
CA MET A 111 18.23 -6.48 0.11
C MET A 111 18.65 -5.36 -0.86
N ASP A 112 19.11 -5.65 -2.08
CA ASP A 112 19.59 -4.60 -3.02
C ASP A 112 18.47 -3.87 -3.77
N GLY A 113 17.39 -4.57 -4.09
CA GLY A 113 16.32 -4.07 -4.94
C GLY A 113 15.20 -3.39 -4.16
N ARG A 114 14.43 -2.56 -4.88
CA ARG A 114 13.09 -2.16 -4.41
C ARG A 114 12.13 -3.34 -4.54
N VAL A 115 11.18 -3.40 -3.63
CA VAL A 115 10.09 -4.38 -3.66
C VAL A 115 8.76 -3.66 -3.76
N TRP A 116 7.84 -4.21 -4.54
CA TRP A 116 6.48 -3.73 -4.65
C TRP A 116 5.52 -4.85 -4.25
N VAL A 117 4.59 -4.54 -3.36
CA VAL A 117 3.44 -5.39 -3.07
C VAL A 117 2.20 -4.70 -3.63
N VAL A 118 1.67 -5.24 -4.73
CA VAL A 118 0.45 -4.78 -5.37
C VAL A 118 -0.73 -5.49 -4.73
N LEU A 119 -1.69 -4.71 -4.26
CA LEU A 119 -2.94 -5.18 -3.66
C LEU A 119 -4.10 -4.75 -4.56
N GLU A 120 -4.96 -5.66 -4.96
CA GLU A 120 -6.17 -5.38 -5.75
C GLU A 120 -7.40 -5.97 -5.05
N LEU A 121 -8.25 -5.11 -4.51
CA LEU A 121 -9.58 -5.49 -4.06
C LEU A 121 -10.54 -5.49 -5.24
N LYS A 122 -11.42 -6.49 -5.29
CA LYS A 122 -12.43 -6.62 -6.34
C LYS A 122 -13.78 -7.02 -5.74
N ASN A 123 -14.83 -6.44 -6.29
CA ASN A 123 -16.21 -6.90 -6.14
C ASN A 123 -16.97 -6.65 -7.47
N LYS A 124 -18.28 -6.87 -7.47
CA LYS A 124 -19.14 -6.63 -8.65
C LYS A 124 -19.20 -5.16 -9.10
N ALA A 125 -18.96 -4.19 -8.21
CA ALA A 125 -18.97 -2.76 -8.54
C ALA A 125 -17.65 -2.25 -9.12
N GLY A 126 -16.54 -3.00 -8.93
CA GLY A 126 -15.28 -2.69 -9.58
C GLY A 126 -14.07 -3.14 -8.79
N LYS A 127 -12.96 -2.45 -9.04
CA LYS A 127 -11.64 -2.72 -8.46
C LYS A 127 -11.06 -1.48 -7.81
N THR A 128 -10.29 -1.70 -6.75
CA THR A 128 -9.46 -0.69 -6.08
C THR A 128 -8.08 -1.26 -5.88
N SER A 129 -7.04 -0.53 -6.30
CA SER A 129 -5.65 -0.99 -6.22
C SER A 129 -4.84 -0.10 -5.28
N TYR A 130 -3.88 -0.71 -4.58
CA TYR A 130 -2.92 -0.03 -3.72
C TYR A 130 -1.56 -0.71 -3.88
N THR A 131 -0.47 0.07 -3.93
CA THR A 131 0.88 -0.46 -4.03
C THR A 131 1.68 -0.05 -2.80
N VAL A 132 2.26 -1.03 -2.12
CA VAL A 132 3.24 -0.78 -1.06
C VAL A 132 4.64 -0.86 -1.69
N GLU A 133 5.40 0.23 -1.65
CA GLU A 133 6.79 0.24 -2.07
C GLU A 133 7.71 0.07 -0.86
N ILE A 134 8.58 -0.94 -0.89
CA ILE A 134 9.63 -1.16 0.10
C ILE A 134 10.96 -0.71 -0.52
N PRO A 135 11.67 0.25 0.10
CA PRO A 135 12.96 0.71 -0.41
C PRO A 135 14.03 -0.37 -0.28
N SER A 136 15.14 -0.20 -1.00
CA SER A 136 16.34 -1.03 -0.84
C SER A 136 16.83 -1.02 0.61
N GLN A 137 17.31 -2.17 1.08
CA GLN A 137 17.81 -2.38 2.43
C GLN A 137 19.35 -2.48 2.49
N MET A 138 20.06 -2.49 1.35
CA MET A 138 21.54 -2.54 1.30
C MET A 138 22.22 -1.25 1.73
N ASN A 139 21.65 -0.11 1.34
CA ASN A 139 22.09 1.23 1.71
C ASN A 139 20.85 2.11 1.56
N PRO A 140 20.21 2.57 2.65
CA PRO A 140 19.20 3.59 2.53
C PRO A 140 19.92 4.84 2.02
N ASP A 141 19.87 5.09 0.70
CA ASP A 141 20.39 6.32 0.13
C ASP A 141 19.87 7.47 0.97
N SER A 142 20.77 8.35 1.40
CA SER A 142 20.37 9.61 1.99
C SER A 142 19.41 10.26 1.01
N ILE A 143 18.13 10.34 1.40
CA ILE A 143 17.10 11.05 0.66
C ILE A 143 17.52 12.52 0.70
N GLU A 144 18.30 12.94 -0.29
CA GLU A 144 18.38 14.35 -0.61
C GLU A 144 17.01 14.70 -1.16
N GLU A 145 16.17 15.22 -0.27
CA GLU A 145 14.92 15.87 -0.63
C GLU A 145 15.25 16.86 -1.75
N VAL A 146 14.59 16.69 -2.89
CA VAL A 146 14.60 17.72 -3.93
C VAL A 146 13.98 18.93 -3.24
N ALA A 147 14.81 19.84 -2.76
CA ALA A 147 14.35 21.16 -2.45
C ALA A 147 13.70 21.63 -3.76
N MET A 148 12.41 21.99 -3.71
CA MET A 148 11.75 22.75 -4.76
C MET A 148 12.35 24.17 -4.86
N ASP A 149 13.66 24.28 -4.65
CA ASP A 149 14.39 25.51 -4.83
C ASP A 149 14.34 25.83 -6.32
N SER A 150 14.13 27.12 -6.58
CA SER A 150 14.07 27.78 -7.88
C SER A 150 15.38 27.70 -8.70
N SER A 151 16.23 26.71 -8.39
CA SER A 151 17.57 26.52 -8.92
C SER A 151 17.70 25.30 -9.84
N ILE A 152 16.62 24.64 -10.25
CA ILE A 152 16.70 23.57 -11.27
C ILE A 152 17.09 24.20 -12.62
N SER A 153 18.20 23.76 -13.19
CA SER A 153 18.66 24.18 -14.52
C SER A 153 18.20 23.21 -15.60
N GLN A 154 18.09 21.91 -15.28
CA GLN A 154 17.64 20.90 -16.23
C GLN A 154 17.08 19.67 -15.50
N VAL A 155 16.06 19.07 -16.09
CA VAL A 155 15.50 17.76 -15.76
C VAL A 155 15.55 16.92 -17.02
N GLU A 156 16.15 15.74 -16.90
CA GLU A 156 16.25 14.75 -17.96
C GLU A 156 15.56 13.47 -17.50
N VAL A 157 14.63 12.94 -18.30
CA VAL A 157 13.96 11.67 -18.05
C VAL A 157 14.34 10.68 -19.13
N ARG A 158 14.84 9.53 -18.71
CA ARG A 158 15.15 8.40 -19.58
C ARG A 158 14.31 7.19 -19.22
N ASP A 159 14.03 6.35 -20.21
CA ASP A 159 13.52 5.01 -19.94
C ASP A 159 14.61 4.08 -19.40
N MET A 160 14.21 2.86 -19.04
CA MET A 160 15.11 1.82 -18.54
C MET A 160 16.16 1.35 -19.57
N GLN A 161 15.98 1.67 -20.86
CA GLN A 161 16.98 1.41 -21.90
C GLN A 161 17.94 2.60 -22.11
N GLY A 162 17.80 3.67 -21.32
CA GLY A 162 18.62 4.88 -21.41
C GLY A 162 18.20 5.83 -22.53
N ARG A 163 17.05 5.61 -23.19
CA ARG A 163 16.55 6.52 -24.23
C ARG A 163 15.93 7.75 -23.59
N LEU A 164 16.29 8.93 -24.11
CA LEU A 164 15.75 10.21 -23.66
C LEU A 164 14.26 10.31 -24.02
N LEU A 165 13.41 10.55 -23.02
CA LEU A 165 11.97 10.70 -23.20
C LEU A 165 11.51 12.15 -23.01
N LEU A 166 12.10 12.85 -22.04
CA LEU A 166 11.75 14.22 -21.70
C LEU A 166 13.00 14.97 -21.26
N GLN A 167 13.13 16.21 -21.72
CA GLN A 167 14.13 17.16 -21.25
C GLN A 167 13.42 18.50 -21.02
N THR A 168 13.52 19.06 -19.83
CA THR A 168 12.77 20.26 -19.43
C THR A 168 13.45 20.95 -18.26
N GLU A 169 13.10 22.19 -17.96
CA GLU A 169 13.54 22.88 -16.74
C GLU A 169 12.48 22.76 -15.62
N ASN A 170 11.30 22.21 -15.94
CA ASN A 170 10.17 22.10 -15.01
C ASN A 170 9.98 20.66 -14.52
N TYR A 171 10.31 20.41 -13.26
CA TYR A 171 10.14 19.10 -12.63
C TYR A 171 8.68 18.59 -12.64
N GLU A 172 7.68 19.47 -12.62
CA GLU A 172 6.25 19.06 -12.67
C GLU A 172 5.87 18.28 -13.94
N ALA A 173 6.66 18.40 -15.01
CA ALA A 173 6.44 17.62 -16.22
C ALA A 173 6.65 16.11 -16.00
N VAL A 174 7.42 15.72 -14.98
CA VAL A 174 7.63 14.32 -14.56
C VAL A 174 6.32 13.69 -14.07
N ASN A 175 5.43 14.47 -13.45
CA ASN A 175 4.13 14.00 -12.96
C ASN A 175 3.13 13.65 -14.08
N ARG A 176 3.48 13.91 -15.35
CA ARG A 176 2.65 13.63 -16.53
C ARG A 176 3.11 12.41 -17.31
N LEU A 177 4.14 11.72 -16.84
CA LEU A 177 4.61 10.48 -17.47
C LEU A 177 3.54 9.40 -17.36
N SER A 178 3.44 8.57 -18.40
CA SER A 178 2.63 7.35 -18.35
C SER A 178 3.16 6.41 -17.28
N ARG A 179 2.32 5.51 -16.76
CA ARG A 179 2.74 4.48 -15.80
C ARG A 179 3.95 3.69 -16.33
N GLY A 180 5.03 3.64 -15.57
CA GLY A 180 6.26 2.97 -15.97
C GLY A 180 7.46 3.36 -15.10
N MET A 181 8.58 2.66 -15.26
CA MET A 181 9.83 3.00 -14.55
C MET A 181 10.69 3.94 -15.39
N TYR A 182 11.20 4.99 -14.74
CA TYR A 182 12.03 6.01 -15.38
C TYR A 182 13.23 6.38 -14.53
N ILE A 183 14.30 6.81 -15.19
CA ILE A 183 15.47 7.43 -14.57
C ILE A 183 15.34 8.94 -14.78
N VAL A 184 15.27 9.70 -13.69
CA VAL A 184 15.21 11.15 -13.70
C VAL A 184 16.52 11.72 -13.17
N THR A 185 17.18 12.51 -14.01
CA THR A 185 18.38 13.27 -13.65
C THR A 185 17.99 14.74 -13.54
N ILE A 186 18.23 15.35 -12.38
CA ILE A 186 18.00 16.76 -12.10
C ILE A 186 19.35 17.42 -11.97
N THR A 187 19.63 18.39 -12.82
CA THR A 187 20.77 19.29 -12.73
C THR A 187 20.30 20.61 -12.14
N TYR A 188 20.99 21.09 -11.12
CA TYR A 188 20.76 22.39 -10.52
C TYR A 188 21.74 23.42 -11.08
N SER A 189 21.42 24.70 -10.93
CA SER A 189 22.20 25.84 -11.42
C SER A 189 23.57 25.98 -10.75
N ASP A 190 23.74 25.40 -9.55
CA ASP A 190 25.02 25.30 -8.85
C ASP A 190 25.91 24.15 -9.35
N GLY A 191 25.43 23.38 -10.34
CA GLY A 191 26.12 22.23 -10.91
C GLY A 191 25.88 20.92 -10.16
N LYS A 192 25.10 20.90 -9.07
CA LYS A 192 24.69 19.66 -8.40
C LYS A 192 23.84 18.82 -9.35
N VAL A 193 24.06 17.50 -9.35
CA VAL A 193 23.29 16.55 -10.14
C VAL A 193 22.71 15.48 -9.21
N VAL A 194 21.40 15.27 -9.30
CA VAL A 194 20.66 14.23 -8.55
C VAL A 194 20.02 13.29 -9.55
N THR A 195 20.32 12.00 -9.46
CA THR A 195 19.71 10.97 -10.30
C THR A 195 18.89 10.04 -9.43
N LYS A 196 17.64 9.80 -9.83
CA LYS A 196 16.73 8.90 -9.12
C LYS A 196 15.88 8.07 -10.06
N LYS A 197 15.49 6.89 -9.60
CA LYS A 197 14.48 6.06 -10.25
C LYS A 197 13.09 6.44 -9.73
N ILE A 198 12.11 6.54 -10.62
CA ILE A 198 10.71 6.82 -10.26
C ILE A 198 9.76 5.83 -10.95
N CYS A 199 8.59 5.63 -10.36
CA CYS A 199 7.48 4.84 -10.91
C CYS A 199 6.16 5.62 -10.76
N PRO A 200 5.83 6.56 -11.68
CA PRO A 200 4.60 7.35 -11.66
C PRO A 200 3.32 6.53 -11.82
#